data_AF-O85322-F1
#
_entry.id   AF-O85322-F1
#
_cell.length_a   1.000
_cell.length_b   1.000
_cell.length_c   1.000
_cell.angle_alpha   90.00
_cell.angle_beta   90.00
_cell.angle_gamma   90.00
#
_symmetry.space_group_name_H-M   'P 1'
#
loop_
_entity.id
_entity.type
_entity.pdbx_description
1 polymer ?
#
loop_
_entity_poly.entity_id
_entity_poly.type
_entity_poly.pdbx_seq_one_letter_code
_entity_poly.pdbx_strand_id
1 'polypeptide(L)'
;MVNGALRLLRSWADGSYQLAVVVEDLAGNVKESAPFEVRIDTTTTINNIVLLNDTGVQNDQLTNVAKPSFRIDVPGDVVQVRVTLDGGANWNVIRKNADGQWIFDSPNTLVDGTYTLRVEATG
;
A
#
# COMPACT_ATOMS: atom_id res chain seq x y z
N MET A 1 -9.40 34.51 21.96
CA MET A 1 -9.54 33.38 21.01
C MET A 1 -8.18 33.15 20.38
N VAL A 2 -7.48 32.06 20.69
CA VAL A 2 -6.27 31.69 19.95
C VAL A 2 -6.70 30.72 18.86
N ASN A 3 -7.02 31.24 17.67
CA ASN A 3 -7.14 30.44 16.46
C ASN A 3 -5.73 30.21 15.89
N GLY A 4 -4.97 29.35 16.56
CA GLY A 4 -3.66 28.91 16.09
C GLY A 4 -3.83 27.72 15.15
N ALA A 5 -4.05 27.97 13.87
CA ALA A 5 -3.85 26.92 12.88
C ALA A 5 -2.35 26.60 12.80
N LEU A 6 -1.96 25.41 13.24
CA LEU A 6 -0.60 24.90 13.09
C LEU A 6 -0.32 24.67 11.59
N ARG A 7 0.17 25.70 10.89
CA ARG A 7 0.52 25.60 9.47
C ARG A 7 2.01 25.29 9.35
N LEU A 8 2.34 24.00 9.26
CA LEU A 8 3.72 23.54 9.09
C LEU A 8 4.11 23.64 7.61
N LEU A 9 5.21 24.35 7.32
CA LEU A 9 5.74 24.56 5.96
C LEU A 9 6.58 23.38 5.43
N ARG A 10 6.61 22.25 6.15
CA ARG A 10 7.40 21.05 5.81
C ARG A 10 6.56 19.80 6.02
N SER A 11 6.66 18.84 5.09
CA SER A 11 6.19 17.47 5.32
C SER A 11 6.97 16.85 6.47
N TRP A 12 6.27 16.12 7.33
CA TRP A 12 6.90 15.36 8.42
C TRP A 12 7.40 14.04 7.83
N ALA A 13 8.53 13.55 8.32
CA ALA A 13 9.02 12.23 7.94
C ALA A 13 8.14 11.14 8.55
N ASP A 14 8.23 9.93 8.02
CA ASP A 14 7.54 8.78 8.59
C ASP A 14 8.02 8.53 10.04
N GLY A 15 7.09 8.24 10.95
CA GLY A 15 7.38 8.00 12.36
C GLY A 15 6.22 8.28 13.33
N SER A 16 6.42 7.93 14.61
CA SER A 16 5.51 8.27 15.71
C SER A 16 5.85 9.62 16.32
N TYR A 17 4.83 10.44 16.53
CA TYR A 17 4.90 11.77 17.12
C TYR A 17 3.93 11.88 18.28
N GLN A 18 4.28 12.67 19.29
CA GLN A 18 3.38 13.03 20.39
C GLN A 18 2.98 14.49 20.23
N LEU A 19 1.69 14.76 20.08
CA LEU A 19 1.15 16.10 19.98
C LEU A 19 0.48 16.47 21.29
N ALA A 20 0.80 17.66 21.81
CA ALA A 20 0.14 18.25 22.96
C ALA A 20 -0.26 19.70 22.63
N VAL A 21 -1.37 20.14 23.21
CA VAL A 21 -1.85 21.51 23.08
C VAL A 21 -1.48 22.27 24.35
N VAL A 22 -0.75 23.37 24.19
CA VAL A 22 -0.42 24.30 25.28
C VAL A 22 -1.26 25.55 25.12
N VAL A 23 -1.91 25.97 26.20
CA VAL A 23 -2.66 27.23 26.28
C VAL A 23 -2.07 28.10 27.38
N GLU A 24 -1.99 29.40 27.11
CA GLU A 24 -1.57 30.42 28.07
C GLU A 24 -2.62 31.54 28.05
N ASP A 25 -3.08 31.97 29.22
CA ASP A 25 -3.98 33.13 29.33
C ASP A 25 -3.21 34.46 29.44
N LEU A 26 -3.93 35.60 29.42
CA LEU A 26 -3.30 36.93 29.49
C LEU A 26 -2.57 37.20 30.81
N ALA A 27 -2.90 36.45 31.87
CA ALA A 27 -2.24 36.54 33.16
C ALA A 27 -1.01 35.61 33.26
N GLY A 28 -0.73 34.81 32.22
CA GLY A 28 0.40 33.88 32.16
C GLY A 28 0.11 32.48 32.72
N ASN A 29 -1.14 32.10 32.97
CA ASN A 29 -1.45 30.74 33.41
C ASN A 29 -1.34 29.77 32.23
N VAL A 30 -0.45 28.79 32.35
CA VAL A 30 -0.24 27.75 31.32
C VAL A 30 -0.93 26.45 31.71
N LYS A 31 -1.62 25.83 30.75
CA LYS A 31 -2.11 24.46 30.82
C LYS A 31 -1.74 23.70 29.55
N GLU A 32 -1.41 22.42 29.72
CA GLU A 32 -1.09 21.51 28.63
C GLU A 32 -2.08 20.33 28.62
N SER A 33 -2.45 19.86 27.43
CA SER A 33 -3.25 18.64 27.28
C SER A 33 -2.44 17.39 27.61
N ALA A 34 -3.12 16.25 27.79
CA ALA A 34 -2.43 14.97 27.66
C ALA A 34 -1.84 14.85 26.23
N PRO A 35 -0.69 14.18 26.06
CA PRO A 35 -0.12 13.94 24.73
C PRO A 35 -0.96 12.92 23.94
N PHE A 36 -1.05 13.11 22.62
CA PHE A 36 -1.72 12.22 21.68
C PHE A 36 -0.73 11.69 20.65
N GLU A 37 -0.65 10.35 20.52
CA GLU A 37 0.23 9.72 19.52
C GLU A 37 -0.36 9.84 18.12
N VAL A 38 0.42 10.35 17.18
CA VAL A 38 0.14 10.37 15.74
C VAL A 38 1.25 9.64 15.02
N ARG A 39 0.89 8.79 14.05
CA ARG A 39 1.85 8.15 13.14
C ARG A 39 1.74 8.79 11.77
N ILE A 40 2.88 9.24 11.25
CA ILE A 40 3.03 9.63 9.86
C ILE A 40 3.60 8.42 9.13
N ASP A 41 2.90 7.98 8.09
CA ASP A 41 3.32 6.90 7.22
C ASP A 41 2.98 7.30 5.80
N THR A 42 3.99 7.52 4.97
CA THR A 42 3.86 8.01 3.59
C THR A 42 4.50 7.08 2.58
N THR A 43 5.01 5.93 3.03
CA THR A 43 5.73 4.98 2.19
C THR A 43 5.04 3.62 2.18
N THR A 44 5.15 2.93 1.04
CA THR A 44 4.71 1.54 0.93
C THR A 44 5.55 0.81 -0.11
N THR A 45 5.52 -0.51 -0.12
CA THR A 45 6.34 -1.35 -1.00
C THR A 45 5.58 -2.59 -1.47
N ILE A 46 6.09 -3.21 -2.54
CA ILE A 46 5.71 -4.57 -2.93
C ILE A 46 6.82 -5.50 -2.43
N ASN A 47 6.52 -6.36 -1.47
CA ASN A 47 7.52 -7.23 -0.84
C ASN A 47 7.94 -8.37 -1.78
N ASN A 48 6.97 -8.98 -2.45
CA ASN A 48 7.20 -10.13 -3.33
C ASN A 48 6.03 -10.33 -4.31
N ILE A 49 6.32 -10.97 -5.45
CA ILE A 49 5.33 -11.43 -6.42
C ILE A 49 5.68 -12.86 -6.81
N VAL A 50 4.72 -13.77 -6.71
CA VAL A 50 4.89 -15.19 -7.02
C VAL A 50 3.92 -15.60 -8.12
N LEU A 51 4.43 -16.19 -9.20
CA LEU A 51 3.62 -16.93 -10.17
C LEU A 51 3.19 -18.26 -9.53
N LEU A 52 1.89 -18.41 -9.26
CA LEU A 52 1.38 -19.56 -8.50
C LEU A 52 1.33 -20.85 -9.31
N ASN A 53 1.18 -20.71 -10.62
CA ASN A 53 1.06 -21.79 -11.58
C ASN A 53 2.26 -21.77 -12.54
N ASP A 54 3.46 -21.64 -11.98
CA ASP A 54 4.72 -21.87 -12.69
C ASP A 54 4.77 -23.35 -13.10
N THR A 55 4.74 -23.63 -14.40
CA THR A 55 4.59 -25.01 -14.92
C THR A 55 5.77 -25.40 -15.78
N GLY A 56 6.17 -26.67 -15.71
CA GLY A 56 7.33 -27.16 -16.43
C GLY A 56 8.54 -27.16 -15.51
N VAL A 57 9.40 -26.15 -15.61
CA VAL A 57 10.57 -25.99 -14.74
C VAL A 57 10.23 -25.00 -13.62
N GLN A 58 10.21 -25.48 -12.38
CA GLN A 58 9.85 -24.65 -11.25
C GLN A 58 10.81 -23.46 -11.05
N ASN A 59 10.25 -22.28 -10.79
CA ASN A 59 10.93 -21.03 -10.50
C ASN A 59 11.69 -20.42 -11.69
N ASP A 60 11.31 -20.75 -12.92
CA ASP A 60 11.79 -20.05 -14.12
C ASP A 60 10.83 -18.95 -14.59
N GLN A 61 9.68 -18.78 -13.91
CA GLN A 61 8.63 -17.81 -14.23
C GLN A 61 7.91 -18.08 -15.56
N LEU A 62 7.96 -19.31 -16.06
CA LEU A 62 7.24 -19.74 -17.26
C LEU A 62 6.00 -20.56 -16.91
N THR A 63 4.95 -20.42 -17.72
CA THR A 63 3.72 -21.17 -17.52
C THR A 63 3.03 -21.48 -18.84
N ASN A 64 2.42 -22.66 -18.92
CA ASN A 64 1.56 -23.07 -20.02
C ASN A 64 0.07 -22.78 -19.73
N VAL A 65 -0.23 -22.10 -18.62
CA VAL A 65 -1.60 -21.72 -18.26
C VAL A 65 -1.91 -20.36 -18.86
N ALA A 66 -2.85 -20.33 -19.81
CA ALA A 66 -3.24 -19.11 -20.52
C ALA A 66 -3.95 -18.06 -19.63
N LYS A 67 -4.33 -18.41 -18.40
CA LYS A 67 -4.85 -17.49 -17.37
C LYS A 67 -4.03 -17.62 -16.09
N PRO A 68 -2.84 -17.01 -16.04
CA PRO A 68 -1.97 -17.16 -14.87
C PRO A 68 -2.51 -16.45 -13.64
N SER A 69 -2.11 -16.94 -12.48
CA SER A 69 -2.44 -16.45 -11.16
C SER A 69 -1.18 -16.01 -10.42
N PHE A 70 -1.26 -14.89 -9.74
CA PHE A 70 -0.14 -14.30 -9.01
C PHE A 70 -0.52 -14.03 -7.56
N ARG A 71 0.36 -14.39 -6.62
CA ARG A 71 0.30 -13.90 -5.25
C ARG A 71 1.17 -12.66 -5.13
N ILE A 72 0.64 -11.62 -4.51
CA ILE A 72 1.33 -10.37 -4.27
C ILE A 72 1.44 -10.20 -2.75
N ASP A 73 2.66 -10.15 -2.24
CA ASP A 73 2.93 -9.94 -0.83
C ASP A 73 3.24 -8.45 -0.61
N VAL A 74 2.51 -7.81 0.30
CA VAL A 74 2.61 -6.37 0.63
C VAL A 74 2.60 -6.16 2.15
N PRO A 75 3.03 -5.00 2.65
CA PRO A 75 2.87 -4.60 4.05
C PRO A 75 1.42 -4.70 4.56
N GLY A 76 1.25 -4.88 5.87
CA GLY A 76 -0.06 -5.19 6.48
C GLY A 76 -1.06 -4.02 6.48
N ASP A 77 -0.53 -2.80 6.42
CA ASP A 77 -1.23 -1.53 6.31
C ASP A 77 -1.75 -1.25 4.88
N VAL A 78 -1.35 -2.02 3.86
CA VAL A 78 -1.90 -1.89 2.50
C VAL A 78 -3.40 -2.25 2.47
N VAL A 79 -4.20 -1.29 2.00
CA VAL A 79 -5.66 -1.40 1.87
C VAL A 79 -6.13 -1.66 0.45
N GLN A 80 -5.31 -1.35 -0.56
CA GLN A 80 -5.66 -1.54 -1.96
C GLN A 80 -4.46 -2.05 -2.76
N VAL A 81 -4.71 -3.03 -3.64
CA VAL A 81 -3.75 -3.48 -4.66
C VAL A 81 -4.44 -3.48 -6.02
N ARG A 82 -3.77 -2.96 -7.04
CA ARG A 82 -4.21 -3.05 -8.44
C ARG A 82 -3.12 -3.61 -9.34
N VAL A 83 -3.54 -4.36 -10.35
CA VAL A 83 -2.66 -5.15 -11.22
C VAL A 83 -3.01 -4.97 -12.69
N THR A 84 -2.00 -4.92 -13.55
CA THR A 84 -2.16 -4.86 -15.02
C THR A 84 -1.12 -5.76 -15.72
N LEU A 85 -1.53 -6.32 -16.86
CA LEU A 85 -0.69 -7.08 -17.79
C LEU A 85 -0.57 -6.41 -19.17
N ASP A 86 -1.29 -5.31 -19.40
CA ASP A 86 -1.39 -4.61 -20.68
C ASP A 86 -0.68 -3.25 -20.66
N GLY A 87 0.36 -3.13 -19.84
CA GLY A 87 1.16 -1.91 -19.73
C GLY A 87 0.45 -0.76 -19.01
N GLY A 88 -0.68 -1.02 -18.33
CA GLY A 88 -1.45 -0.01 -17.59
C GLY A 88 -2.62 0.59 -18.36
N ALA A 89 -3.02 -0.02 -19.49
CA ALA A 89 -4.24 0.38 -20.19
C ALA A 89 -5.49 -0.01 -19.38
N ASN A 90 -5.47 -1.18 -18.73
CA ASN A 90 -6.53 -1.64 -17.85
C ASN A 90 -5.97 -2.14 -16.52
N TRP A 91 -6.50 -1.62 -15.42
CA TRP A 91 -6.13 -1.99 -14.06
C TRP A 91 -7.23 -2.82 -13.39
N ASN A 92 -6.83 -3.94 -12.79
CA ASN A 92 -7.69 -4.81 -12.01
C ASN A 92 -7.43 -4.55 -10.53
N VAL A 93 -8.42 -4.01 -9.81
CA VAL A 93 -8.35 -3.92 -8.36
C VAL A 93 -8.67 -5.30 -7.79
N ILE A 94 -7.74 -5.86 -7.03
CA ILE A 94 -7.92 -7.15 -6.36
C ILE A 94 -8.34 -6.94 -4.90
N ARG A 95 -8.81 -8.00 -4.24
CA ARG A 95 -9.15 -8.02 -2.82
C ARG A 95 -8.47 -9.22 -2.16
N LYS A 96 -8.25 -9.15 -0.85
CA LYS A 96 -7.80 -10.31 -0.08
C LYS A 96 -8.82 -11.45 -0.21
N ASN A 97 -8.33 -12.67 -0.40
CA ASN A 97 -9.15 -13.88 -0.35
C ASN A 97 -9.51 -14.26 1.10
N ALA A 98 -10.18 -15.40 1.30
CA ALA A 98 -10.58 -15.89 2.62
C ALA A 98 -9.40 -16.11 3.58
N ASP A 99 -8.21 -16.41 3.04
CA ASP A 99 -6.97 -16.62 3.79
C ASP A 99 -6.18 -15.31 4.02
N GLY A 100 -6.73 -14.16 3.62
CA GLY A 100 -6.08 -12.86 3.77
C GLY A 100 -5.01 -12.54 2.72
N GLN A 101 -4.90 -13.32 1.64
CA GLN A 101 -3.88 -13.17 0.60
C GLN A 101 -4.36 -12.33 -0.57
N TRP A 102 -3.48 -11.50 -1.14
CA TRP A 102 -3.74 -10.80 -2.39
C TRP A 102 -3.42 -11.72 -3.58
N ILE A 103 -4.48 -12.26 -4.18
CA ILE A 103 -4.38 -13.10 -5.38
C ILE A 103 -4.95 -12.34 -6.57
N PHE A 104 -4.18 -12.30 -7.65
CA PHE A 104 -4.65 -11.84 -8.95
C PHE A 104 -4.74 -13.02 -9.91
N ASP A 105 -5.95 -13.35 -10.35
CA ASP A 105 -6.20 -14.26 -11.46
C ASP A 105 -6.40 -13.45 -12.74
N SER A 106 -5.64 -13.76 -13.80
CA SER A 106 -5.81 -13.07 -15.09
C SER A 106 -7.25 -13.27 -15.59
N PRO A 107 -8.04 -12.19 -15.81
CA PRO A 107 -9.42 -12.31 -16.26
C PRO A 107 -9.49 -12.81 -17.71
N ASN A 108 -8.48 -12.45 -18.51
CA ASN A 108 -8.40 -12.72 -19.93
C ASN A 108 -7.43 -13.86 -20.23
N THR A 109 -7.76 -14.63 -21.27
CA THR A 109 -6.85 -15.61 -21.86
C THR A 109 -5.73 -14.85 -22.57
N LEU A 110 -4.49 -15.09 -22.14
CA LEU A 110 -3.28 -14.57 -22.75
C LEU A 110 -2.86 -15.49 -23.90
N VAL A 111 -2.31 -14.89 -24.95
CA VAL A 111 -1.65 -15.64 -26.04
C VAL A 111 -0.21 -15.90 -25.67
N ASP A 112 0.46 -16.83 -26.36
CA ASP A 112 1.89 -17.08 -26.15
C ASP A 112 2.71 -15.80 -26.33
N GLY A 113 3.56 -15.51 -25.35
CA GLY A 113 4.40 -14.33 -25.36
C GLY A 113 4.96 -13.97 -23.99
N THR A 114 5.75 -12.90 -23.96
CA THR A 114 6.30 -12.34 -22.72
C THR A 114 5.40 -11.21 -22.24
N TYR A 115 5.00 -11.27 -20.97
CA TYR A 115 4.18 -10.25 -20.33
C TYR A 115 4.94 -9.60 -19.17
N THR A 116 4.65 -8.32 -18.93
CA THR A 116 5.12 -7.62 -17.73
C THR A 116 3.93 -7.37 -16.82
N LEU A 117 3.94 -8.00 -15.64
CA LEU A 117 3.00 -7.68 -14.57
C LEU A 117 3.41 -6.36 -13.93
N ARG A 118 2.51 -5.38 -13.89
CA ARG A 118 2.71 -4.18 -13.06
C ARG A 118 1.71 -4.21 -11.91
N VAL A 119 2.20 -3.82 -10.74
CA VAL A 119 1.45 -3.84 -9.49
C VAL A 119 1.61 -2.50 -8.82
N GLU A 120 0.52 -1.97 -8.29
CA GLU A 120 0.52 -0.80 -7.41
C GLU A 120 -0.23 -1.12 -6.13
N ALA A 121 0.30 -0.65 -5.00
CA ALA A 121 -0.27 -0.82 -3.67
C ALA A 121 -0.44 0.55 -2.98
N THR A 122 -1.50 0.68 -2.21
CA THR A 122 -1.83 1.88 -1.42
C THR A 122 -2.24 1.46 -0.02
N GLY A 123 -1.62 2.09 1.00
CA GLY A 123 -1.98 2.00 2.42
C GLY A 123 -3.02 3.04 2.84
#